data_AF-A0AB34AAF6-F1
#
_entry.id   AF-A0AB34AAF6-F1
#
_cell.length_a   1.000
_cell.length_b   1.000
_cell.length_c   1.000
_cell.angle_alpha   90.00
_cell.angle_beta   90.00
_cell.angle_gamma   90.00
#
_symmetry.space_group_name_H-M   'P 1'
#
loop_
_entity.id
_entity.type
_entity.pdbx_description
1 polymer ?
#
loop_
_entity_poly.entity_id
_entity_poly.type
_entity_poly.pdbx_seq_one_letter_code
_entity_poly.pdbx_strand_id
1 'polypeptide(L)'
;MIPPFVTALIVIYFIRDQFEFSSISRISFWIIPGLTLYQFFNTIKWSSLNIVIIVALLLFAAAIGYYQASYTKIRLEETSNTFFRDQNGQEVPIYKKVVTAQGGRHYLYGWLIVLLVQIFIEALYLHEIITPLKIWDVFLEEVMADLFSFSRFVGSSHTSWIIWALTSFTSFSYTFWIAHMSPLAQQKLFKKDKFVRIAAEDSHKTK
;
A
#
# COMPACT_ATOMS: atom_id res chain seq x y z
N MET A 1 8.79 -4.72 24.66
CA MET A 1 7.46 -4.09 24.67
C MET A 1 7.61 -2.61 24.39
N ILE A 2 6.91 -2.09 23.38
CA ILE A 2 6.86 -0.65 23.09
C ILE A 2 6.03 0.02 24.20
N PRO A 3 6.44 1.16 24.76
CA PRO A 3 5.66 1.85 25.80
C PRO A 3 4.27 2.25 25.29
N PRO A 4 3.19 2.12 26.10
CA PRO A 4 1.81 2.40 25.66
C PRO A 4 1.61 3.79 25.05
N PHE A 5 2.31 4.80 25.57
CA PHE A 5 2.30 6.16 25.03
C PHE A 5 2.87 6.23 23.61
N VAL A 6 3.98 5.54 23.35
CA VAL A 6 4.61 5.48 22.02
C VAL A 6 3.67 4.75 21.05
N THR A 7 3.04 3.67 21.50
CA THR A 7 2.04 2.95 20.71
C THR A 7 0.85 3.82 20.33
N ALA A 8 0.33 4.63 21.26
CA ALA A 8 -0.75 5.57 20.97
C ALA A 8 -0.34 6.60 19.89
N LEU A 9 0.88 7.15 19.99
CA LEU A 9 1.40 8.07 18.97
C LEU A 9 1.51 7.41 17.59
N ILE A 10 1.98 6.17 17.54
CA ILE A 10 2.07 5.38 16.30
C ILE A 10 0.68 5.21 15.66
N VAL A 11 -0.33 4.83 16.45
CA VAL A 11 -1.69 4.62 15.93
C VAL A 11 -2.31 5.95 15.46
N ILE A 12 -2.12 7.04 16.22
CA ILE A 12 -2.59 8.37 15.81
C ILE A 12 -1.92 8.78 14.49
N TYR A 13 -0.61 8.56 14.38
CA TYR A 13 0.14 8.85 13.16
C TYR A 13 -0.35 8.02 11.98
N PHE A 14 -0.54 6.70 12.14
CA PHE A 14 -1.11 5.81 11.12
C PHE A 14 -2.46 6.29 10.61
N ILE A 15 -3.38 6.59 11.53
CA ILE A 15 -4.73 7.05 11.16
C ILE A 15 -4.64 8.36 10.39
N ARG A 16 -3.83 9.32 10.87
CA ARG A 16 -3.66 10.62 10.21
C ARG A 16 -3.06 10.48 8.81
N ASP A 17 -2.04 9.64 8.64
CA ASP A 17 -1.36 9.38 7.37
C ASP A 17 -2.34 8.90 6.28
N GLN A 18 -3.38 8.13 6.66
CA GLN A 18 -4.40 7.69 5.70
C GLN A 18 -5.21 8.84 5.09
N PHE A 19 -5.26 10.01 5.74
CA PHE A 19 -5.91 11.22 5.23
C PHE A 19 -4.94 12.19 4.57
N GLU A 20 -3.65 11.88 4.48
CA GLU A 20 -2.68 12.70 3.78
C GLU A 20 -2.43 12.15 2.37
N PHE A 21 -2.02 13.02 1.45
CA PHE A 21 -1.64 12.60 0.11
C PHE A 21 -0.19 12.13 0.15
N SER A 22 0.03 10.84 -0.12
CA SER A 22 1.36 10.25 -0.14
C SER A 22 1.79 9.88 -1.56
N SER A 23 3.09 9.94 -1.84
CA SER A 23 3.61 9.67 -3.18
C SER A 23 3.49 8.19 -3.55
N ILE A 24 2.94 7.90 -4.73
CA ILE A 24 2.89 6.53 -5.25
C ILE A 24 4.30 6.11 -5.68
N SER A 25 4.86 5.09 -5.00
CA SER A 25 6.16 4.51 -5.31
C SER A 25 6.03 3.08 -5.84
N ARG A 26 6.88 2.69 -6.80
CA ARG A 26 6.90 1.30 -7.30
C ARG A 26 7.37 0.30 -6.26
N ILE A 27 8.21 0.75 -5.33
CA ILE A 27 8.71 -0.10 -4.23
C ILE A 27 7.50 -0.57 -3.40
N SER A 28 6.70 0.37 -2.92
CA SER A 28 5.53 0.09 -2.09
C SER A 28 4.46 -0.75 -2.81
N PHE A 29 4.24 -0.48 -4.10
CA PHE A 29 3.15 -1.10 -4.86
C PHE A 29 3.52 -2.43 -5.56
N TRP A 30 4.80 -2.73 -5.79
CA TRP A 30 5.25 -3.95 -6.48
C TRP A 30 6.20 -4.81 -5.66
N ILE A 31 7.19 -4.20 -5.00
CA ILE A 31 8.25 -4.98 -4.33
C ILE A 31 7.69 -5.67 -3.09
N ILE A 32 6.95 -4.96 -2.23
CA ILE A 32 6.37 -5.59 -1.03
C ILE A 32 5.36 -6.69 -1.41
N PRO A 33 4.36 -6.44 -2.28
CA PRO A 33 3.44 -7.51 -2.68
C PRO A 33 4.15 -8.70 -3.34
N GLY A 34 5.18 -8.43 -4.15
CA GLY A 34 5.99 -9.47 -4.78
C GLY A 34 6.76 -10.33 -3.76
N LEU A 35 7.34 -9.71 -2.73
CA LEU A 35 8.06 -10.42 -1.68
C LEU A 35 7.11 -11.26 -0.80
N THR A 36 5.94 -10.73 -0.44
CA THR A 36 4.95 -11.50 0.34
C THR A 36 4.35 -12.65 -0.48
N LEU A 37 4.18 -12.45 -1.79
CA LEU A 37 3.76 -13.52 -2.70
C LEU A 37 4.83 -14.61 -2.84
N TYR A 38 6.11 -14.24 -2.89
CA TYR A 38 7.21 -15.19 -2.85
C TYR A 38 7.18 -16.04 -1.57
N GLN A 39 6.96 -15.41 -0.41
CA GLN A 39 6.82 -16.14 0.87
C GLN A 39 5.62 -17.08 0.87
N PHE A 40 4.49 -16.67 0.30
CA PHE A 40 3.33 -17.55 0.12
C PHE A 40 3.69 -18.82 -0.67
N PHE A 41 4.33 -18.68 -1.84
CA PHE A 41 4.70 -19.84 -2.67
C PHE A 41 5.72 -20.77 -2.02
N ASN A 42 6.58 -20.25 -1.14
CA ASN A 42 7.55 -21.06 -0.40
C ASN A 42 6.94 -21.82 0.79
N THR A 43 5.82 -21.34 1.34
CA THR A 43 5.24 -21.85 2.58
C THR A 43 3.95 -22.63 2.37
N ILE A 44 3.28 -22.45 1.22
CA ILE A 44 2.05 -23.16 0.89
C ILE A 44 2.26 -24.67 0.82
N LYS A 45 1.36 -25.41 1.46
CA LYS A 45 1.20 -26.85 1.27
C LYS A 45 0.08 -27.07 0.26
N TRP A 46 0.34 -27.77 -0.84
CA TRP A 46 -0.70 -27.99 -1.85
C TRP A 46 -1.68 -29.07 -1.40
N SER A 47 -2.97 -28.73 -1.34
CA SER A 47 -4.08 -29.63 -1.08
C SER A 47 -5.35 -29.07 -1.70
N SER A 48 -6.35 -29.92 -1.97
CA SER A 48 -7.64 -29.46 -2.53
C SER A 48 -8.32 -28.42 -1.62
N LEU A 49 -8.25 -28.60 -0.30
CA LEU A 49 -8.77 -27.65 0.67
C LEU A 49 -8.04 -26.30 0.59
N ASN A 50 -6.70 -26.33 0.48
CA ASN A 50 -5.92 -25.10 0.39
C ASN A 50 -6.17 -24.36 -0.93
N ILE A 51 -6.41 -25.07 -2.03
CA ILE A 51 -6.82 -24.46 -3.31
C ILE A 51 -8.15 -23.72 -3.14
N VAL A 52 -9.14 -24.32 -2.48
CA VAL A 52 -10.42 -23.64 -2.20
C VAL A 52 -10.21 -22.38 -1.35
N ILE A 53 -9.36 -22.46 -0.31
CA ILE A 53 -9.01 -21.30 0.52
C ILE A 53 -8.35 -20.21 -0.32
N ILE A 54 -7.39 -20.55 -1.19
CA ILE A 54 -6.72 -19.58 -2.08
C ILE A 54 -7.73 -18.87 -2.97
N VAL A 55 -8.66 -19.61 -3.59
CA VAL A 55 -9.70 -19.02 -4.44
C VAL A 55 -10.58 -18.08 -3.63
N ALA A 56 -10.99 -18.46 -2.41
CA ALA A 56 -11.76 -17.59 -1.52
C ALA A 56 -10.98 -16.31 -1.15
N LEU A 57 -9.69 -16.43 -0.82
CA LEU A 57 -8.83 -15.29 -0.53
C LEU A 57 -8.64 -14.37 -1.73
N LEU A 58 -8.51 -14.92 -2.94
CA LEU A 58 -8.41 -14.12 -4.18
C LEU A 58 -9.69 -13.34 -4.45
N LEU A 59 -10.86 -13.97 -4.30
CA LEU A 59 -12.16 -13.30 -4.46
C LEU A 59 -12.34 -12.20 -3.40
N PHE A 60 -12.00 -12.50 -2.15
CA PHE A 60 -12.04 -11.53 -1.06
C PHE A 60 -11.11 -10.34 -1.33
N ALA A 61 -9.85 -10.63 -1.70
CA ALA A 61 -8.86 -9.61 -2.02
C ALA A 61 -9.30 -8.74 -3.20
N ALA A 62 -9.86 -9.35 -4.25
CA ALA A 62 -10.40 -8.65 -5.41
C ALA A 62 -11.52 -7.66 -5.01
N ALA A 63 -12.43 -8.08 -4.14
CA ALA A 63 -13.54 -7.26 -3.67
C ALA A 63 -13.06 -6.10 -2.77
N ILE A 64 -12.21 -6.39 -1.78
CA ILE A 64 -11.68 -5.35 -0.88
C ILE A 64 -10.76 -4.38 -1.62
N GLY A 65 -9.87 -4.88 -2.47
CA GLY A 65 -8.98 -4.06 -3.28
C GLY A 65 -9.76 -3.12 -4.22
N TYR A 66 -10.82 -3.64 -4.86
CA TYR A 66 -11.74 -2.83 -5.67
C TYR A 66 -12.43 -1.75 -4.82
N TYR A 67 -12.98 -2.13 -3.67
CA TYR A 67 -13.64 -1.20 -2.76
C TYR A 67 -12.69 -0.08 -2.32
N GLN A 68 -11.51 -0.40 -1.80
CA GLN A 68 -10.53 0.60 -1.36
C GLN A 68 -10.11 1.51 -2.52
N ALA A 69 -9.75 0.93 -3.67
CA ALA A 69 -9.29 1.70 -4.83
C ALA A 69 -10.36 2.65 -5.40
N SER A 70 -11.64 2.26 -5.36
CA SER A 70 -12.76 3.08 -5.86
C SER A 70 -12.93 4.40 -5.12
N TYR A 71 -12.46 4.48 -3.88
CA TYR A 71 -12.54 5.68 -3.05
C TYR A 71 -11.19 6.39 -2.88
N THR A 72 -10.09 5.81 -3.39
CA THR A 72 -8.78 6.45 -3.34
C THR A 72 -8.74 7.65 -4.26
N LYS A 73 -8.40 8.82 -3.71
CA LYS A 73 -8.21 10.04 -4.49
C LYS A 73 -6.79 10.08 -5.03
N ILE A 74 -6.64 10.30 -6.33
CA ILE A 74 -5.35 10.38 -7.00
C ILE A 74 -5.24 11.75 -7.65
N ARG A 75 -4.12 12.43 -7.42
CA ARG A 75 -3.84 13.74 -8.03
C ARG A 75 -2.38 13.88 -8.40
N LEU A 76 -2.12 14.85 -9.26
CA LEU A 76 -0.77 15.27 -9.61
C LEU A 76 -0.42 16.47 -8.74
N GLU A 77 0.64 16.35 -7.95
CA GLU A 77 1.17 17.45 -7.15
C GLU A 77 2.51 17.91 -7.71
N GLU A 78 2.76 19.21 -7.64
CA GLU A 78 4.05 19.79 -7.99
C GLU A 78 4.84 20.00 -6.72
N THR A 79 5.91 19.24 -6.55
CA THR A 79 6.80 19.35 -5.40
C THR A 79 8.13 19.95 -5.83
N SER A 80 8.54 21.06 -5.21
CA SER A 80 9.85 21.69 -5.44
C SER A 80 10.90 21.13 -4.47
N ASN A 81 11.60 20.07 -4.85
CA ASN A 81 12.67 19.49 -4.02
C ASN A 81 14.09 19.88 -4.48
N THR A 82 14.22 20.69 -5.53
CA THR A 82 15.52 21.10 -6.07
C THR A 82 15.42 22.50 -6.62
N PHE A 83 16.49 23.28 -6.51
CA PHE A 83 16.57 24.64 -7.04
C PHE A 83 17.71 24.72 -8.04
N PHE A 84 17.55 25.51 -9.10
CA PHE A 84 18.67 25.91 -9.98
C PHE A 84 18.83 27.41 -9.92
N ARG A 85 20.05 27.90 -10.15
CA ARG A 85 20.29 29.34 -10.25
C ARG A 85 20.11 29.81 -11.68
N ASP A 86 19.32 30.86 -11.87
CA ASP A 86 19.16 31.51 -13.17
C ASP A 86 20.41 32.34 -13.55
N GLN A 87 20.38 32.95 -14.74
CA GLN A 87 21.47 33.79 -15.24
C GLN A 87 21.70 35.06 -14.39
N ASN A 88 20.74 35.43 -13.54
CA ASN A 88 20.79 36.56 -12.61
C ASN A 88 21.17 36.11 -11.19
N GLY A 89 21.51 34.83 -11.00
CA GLY A 89 21.88 34.26 -9.70
C GLY A 89 20.69 33.98 -8.76
N GLN A 90 19.45 34.08 -9.23
CA GLN A 90 18.25 33.81 -8.42
C GLN A 90 17.93 32.31 -8.40
N GLU A 91 17.54 31.81 -7.23
CA GLU A 91 17.15 30.40 -7.05
C GLU A 91 15.73 30.17 -7.56
N VAL A 92 15.60 29.39 -8.63
CA VAL A 92 14.33 29.02 -9.22
C VAL A 92 14.02 27.55 -8.85
N PRO A 93 12.85 27.27 -8.24
CA PRO A 93 12.46 25.90 -7.89
C PRO A 93 12.22 25.04 -9.14
N ILE A 94 12.84 23.86 -9.16
CA ILE A 94 12.54 22.78 -10.10
C ILE A 94 11.33 22.02 -9.53
N TYR A 95 10.16 22.29 -10.10
CA TYR A 95 8.96 21.54 -9.78
C TYR A 95 9.01 20.15 -10.41
N LYS A 96 8.92 19.12 -9.57
CA LYS A 96 8.73 17.74 -10.00
C LYS A 96 7.26 17.37 -9.85
N LYS A 97 6.65 16.95 -10.94
CA LYS A 97 5.30 16.37 -10.94
C LYS A 97 5.35 14.98 -10.27
N VAL A 98 4.69 14.84 -9.13
CA VAL A 98 4.60 13.60 -8.35
C VAL A 98 3.14 13.17 -8.33
N VAL A 99 2.88 11.90 -8.63
CA VAL A 99 1.53 11.32 -8.49
C VAL A 99 1.35 10.93 -7.03
N THR A 100 0.33 11.50 -6.38
CA THR A 100 -0.02 11.22 -4.99
C THR A 100 -1.36 10.51 -4.88
N ALA A 101 -1.52 9.70 -3.85
CA ALA A 101 -2.76 9.00 -3.52
C ALA A 101 -3.16 9.29 -2.06
N GLN A 102 -4.47 9.35 -1.82
CA GLN A 102 -5.07 9.48 -0.50
C GLN A 102 -6.18 8.42 -0.38
N GLY A 103 -6.01 7.46 0.54
CA GLY A 103 -6.99 6.39 0.76
C GLY A 103 -8.20 6.84 1.59
N GLY A 104 -7.97 7.59 2.66
CA GLY A 104 -8.98 8.10 3.56
C GLY A 104 -9.73 7.03 4.35
N ARG A 105 -10.99 7.32 4.72
CA ARG A 105 -11.81 6.43 5.58
C ARG A 105 -12.08 5.07 4.97
N HIS A 106 -12.33 5.03 3.66
CA HIS A 106 -12.67 3.78 2.97
C HIS A 106 -11.48 2.83 2.92
N TYR A 107 -10.25 3.36 2.80
CA TYR A 107 -9.04 2.57 2.97
C TYR A 107 -8.99 1.94 4.37
N LEU A 108 -9.19 2.74 5.43
CA LEU A 108 -9.22 2.27 6.82
C LEU A 108 -10.29 1.20 7.07
N TYR A 109 -11.49 1.36 6.49
CA TYR A 109 -12.54 0.34 6.60
C TYR A 109 -12.15 -0.97 5.91
N GLY A 110 -11.57 -0.89 4.70
CA GLY A 110 -11.07 -2.08 4.01
C GLY A 110 -9.95 -2.77 4.81
N TRP A 111 -9.02 -1.98 5.35
CA TRP A 111 -7.94 -2.46 6.22
C TRP A 111 -8.49 -3.15 7.48
N LEU A 112 -9.49 -2.57 8.15
CA LEU A 112 -10.13 -3.16 9.32
C LEU A 112 -10.78 -4.51 8.98
N ILE A 113 -11.42 -4.63 7.81
CA ILE A 113 -12.02 -5.89 7.36
C ILE A 113 -10.93 -6.96 7.13
N VAL A 114 -9.80 -6.59 6.52
CA VAL A 114 -8.65 -7.50 6.35
C VAL A 114 -8.12 -7.96 7.71
N LEU A 115 -7.95 -7.04 8.66
CA LEU A 115 -7.51 -7.36 10.02
C LEU A 115 -8.48 -8.33 10.72
N LEU A 116 -9.79 -8.10 10.62
CA LEU A 116 -10.79 -9.01 11.20
C LEU A 116 -10.68 -10.41 10.58
N VAL A 117 -10.57 -10.51 9.26
CA VAL A 117 -10.39 -11.79 8.55
C VAL A 117 -9.11 -12.49 8.99
N GLN A 118 -8.00 -11.75 9.18
CA GLN A 118 -6.75 -12.28 9.70
C GLN A 118 -6.93 -12.88 11.11
N ILE A 119 -7.56 -12.15 12.04
CA ILE A 119 -7.85 -12.65 13.39
C ILE A 119 -8.73 -13.91 13.33
N PHE A 120 -9.74 -13.94 12.44
CA PHE A 120 -10.57 -15.13 12.24
C PHE A 120 -9.77 -16.34 11.73
N ILE A 121 -8.83 -16.13 10.80
CA ILE A 121 -7.95 -17.18 10.29
C ILE A 121 -7.05 -17.72 11.41
N GLU A 122 -6.43 -16.84 12.19
CA GLU A 122 -5.58 -17.26 13.32
C GLU A 122 -6.37 -18.04 14.37
N ALA A 123 -7.58 -17.58 14.71
CA ALA A 123 -8.44 -18.22 15.69
C ALA A 123 -8.96 -19.60 15.24
N LEU A 124 -9.51 -19.66 14.02
CA LEU A 124 -10.29 -20.81 13.58
C LEU A 124 -9.45 -21.85 12.84
N TYR A 125 -8.49 -21.40 12.04
CA TYR A 125 -7.71 -22.29 11.16
C TYR A 125 -6.36 -22.67 11.77
N LEU A 126 -5.68 -21.72 12.39
CA LEU A 126 -4.40 -22.00 13.07
C LEU A 126 -4.59 -22.51 14.50
N HIS A 127 -5.82 -22.49 15.00
CA HIS A 127 -6.17 -22.89 16.37
C HIS A 127 -5.33 -22.17 17.43
N GLU A 128 -4.92 -20.94 17.14
CA GLU A 128 -4.16 -20.14 18.10
C GLU A 128 -5.08 -19.67 19.23
N ILE A 129 -4.55 -19.63 20.46
CA ILE A 129 -5.30 -19.14 21.61
C ILE A 129 -5.44 -17.62 21.48
N ILE A 130 -6.66 -17.19 21.17
CA ILE A 130 -6.99 -15.77 21.05
C ILE A 130 -7.05 -15.16 22.44
N THR A 131 -5.98 -14.44 22.80
CA THR A 131 -5.94 -13.59 23.98
C THR A 131 -6.02 -12.11 23.56
N PRO A 132 -6.49 -11.20 24.43
CA PRO A 132 -6.48 -9.77 24.14
C PRO A 132 -5.09 -9.24 23.77
N LEU A 133 -4.03 -9.80 24.37
CA LEU A 133 -2.64 -9.46 24.06
C LEU A 133 -2.27 -9.87 22.63
N LYS A 134 -2.63 -11.08 22.20
CA LYS A 134 -2.36 -11.56 20.83
C LYS A 134 -3.12 -10.73 19.78
N ILE A 135 -4.39 -10.39 20.04
CA ILE A 135 -5.15 -9.50 19.14
C ILE A 135 -4.46 -8.14 19.04
N TRP A 136 -3.96 -7.62 20.16
CA TRP A 136 -3.22 -6.37 20.19
C TRP A 136 -1.90 -6.45 19.40
N ASP A 137 -1.17 -7.55 19.52
CA ASP A 137 0.06 -7.78 18.77
C ASP A 137 -0.21 -7.83 17.26
N VAL A 138 -1.23 -8.58 16.82
CA VAL A 138 -1.66 -8.66 15.41
C VAL A 138 -2.08 -7.28 14.88
N PHE A 139 -2.84 -6.52 15.67
CA PHE A 139 -3.22 -5.16 15.30
C PHE A 139 -2.00 -4.25 15.12
N LEU A 140 -1.03 -4.29 16.05
CA LEU A 140 0.17 -3.47 15.96
C LEU A 140 1.09 -3.89 14.83
N GLU A 141 1.21 -5.19 14.57
CA GLU A 141 1.95 -5.71 13.42
C GLU A 141 1.36 -5.17 12.12
N GLU A 142 0.03 -5.17 11.95
CA GLU A 142 -0.61 -4.61 10.75
C GLU A 142 -0.46 -3.08 10.65
N VAL A 143 -0.56 -2.35 11.75
CA VAL A 143 -0.29 -0.89 11.76
C VAL A 143 1.15 -0.60 11.35
N MET A 144 2.11 -1.35 11.89
CA MET A 144 3.52 -1.20 11.54
C MET A 144 3.81 -1.62 10.10
N ALA A 145 3.13 -2.65 9.62
CA ALA A 145 3.25 -3.16 8.27
C ALA A 145 2.75 -2.17 7.22
N ASP A 146 1.70 -1.39 7.53
CA ASP A 146 1.24 -0.34 6.63
C ASP A 146 2.12 0.92 6.69
N LEU A 147 2.54 1.36 7.88
CA LEU A 147 3.43 2.52 8.01
C LEU A 147 4.84 2.24 7.47
N PHE A 148 5.36 1.06 7.76
CA PHE A 148 6.71 0.62 7.44
C PHE A 148 6.62 -0.74 6.76
N SER A 149 6.43 -0.76 5.45
CA SER A 149 6.19 -2.00 4.70
C SER A 149 7.30 -3.07 4.83
N PHE A 150 8.51 -2.68 5.26
CA PHE A 150 9.60 -3.61 5.58
C PHE A 150 9.42 -4.36 6.90
N SER A 151 8.62 -3.84 7.83
CA SER A 151 8.36 -4.48 9.13
C SER A 151 7.73 -5.87 8.98
N ARG A 152 7.00 -6.13 7.88
CA ARG A 152 6.48 -7.47 7.51
C ARG A 152 7.55 -8.55 7.46
N PHE A 153 8.82 -8.19 7.27
CA PHE A 153 9.93 -9.16 7.19
C PHE A 153 10.73 -9.26 8.49
N VAL A 154 10.52 -8.34 9.44
CA VAL A 154 11.23 -8.31 10.73
C VAL A 154 10.44 -9.12 11.75
N GLY A 155 11.00 -10.24 12.22
CA GLY A 155 10.36 -11.09 13.25
C GLY A 155 9.43 -12.20 12.72
N SER A 156 9.42 -12.45 11.40
CA SER A 156 8.46 -13.31 10.69
C SER A 156 8.58 -14.83 10.92
N SER A 157 9.22 -15.31 11.99
CA SER A 157 9.58 -16.74 12.16
C SER A 157 8.39 -17.72 12.25
N HIS A 158 7.15 -17.23 12.37
CA HIS A 158 5.93 -18.07 12.51
C HIS A 158 4.74 -17.65 11.62
N THR A 159 4.96 -16.84 10.59
CA THR A 159 3.83 -16.34 9.77
C THR A 159 3.29 -17.43 8.83
N SER A 160 2.01 -17.77 8.97
CA SER A 160 1.32 -18.79 8.15
C SER A 160 1.24 -18.41 6.67
N TRP A 161 1.29 -19.40 5.77
CA TRP A 161 1.11 -19.20 4.32
C TRP A 161 -0.18 -18.46 3.98
N ILE A 162 -1.22 -18.61 4.79
CA ILE A 162 -2.51 -17.94 4.59
C ILE A 162 -2.37 -16.43 4.80
N ILE A 163 -1.58 -16.00 5.78
CA ILE A 163 -1.33 -14.58 6.07
C ILE A 163 -0.50 -13.96 4.94
N TRP A 164 0.50 -14.70 4.43
CA TRP A 164 1.25 -14.31 3.23
C TRP A 164 0.34 -14.19 2.00
N ALA A 165 -0.58 -15.14 1.80
CA ALA A 165 -1.57 -15.10 0.72
C ALA A 165 -2.49 -13.88 0.86
N LEU A 166 -3.09 -13.70 2.04
CA LEU A 166 -4.01 -12.60 2.32
C LEU A 166 -3.35 -11.24 2.04
N THR A 167 -2.16 -11.03 2.61
CA THR A 167 -1.39 -9.79 2.44
C THR A 167 -1.00 -9.53 0.99
N SER A 168 -0.47 -10.54 0.31
CA SER A 168 -0.04 -10.41 -1.08
C SER A 168 -1.22 -10.15 -2.00
N PHE A 169 -2.30 -10.91 -1.88
CA PHE A 169 -3.47 -10.78 -2.76
C PHE A 169 -4.20 -9.45 -2.55
N THR A 170 -4.41 -9.00 -1.31
CA THR A 170 -5.08 -7.70 -1.06
C THR A 170 -4.23 -6.55 -1.59
N SER A 171 -2.92 -6.59 -1.37
CA SER A 171 -2.00 -5.54 -1.85
C SER A 171 -1.91 -5.51 -3.37
N PHE A 172 -1.77 -6.69 -4.02
CA PHE A 172 -1.78 -6.76 -5.49
C PHE A 172 -3.10 -6.32 -6.08
N SER A 173 -4.22 -6.71 -5.47
CA SER A 173 -5.54 -6.30 -5.93
C SER A 173 -5.71 -4.79 -5.85
N TYR A 174 -5.34 -4.17 -4.73
CA TYR A 174 -5.36 -2.72 -4.57
C TYR A 174 -4.48 -2.01 -5.61
N THR A 175 -3.23 -2.45 -5.78
CA THR A 175 -2.32 -1.93 -6.81
C THR A 175 -2.92 -2.02 -8.21
N PHE A 176 -3.48 -3.18 -8.55
CA PHE A 176 -4.09 -3.41 -9.85
C PHE A 176 -5.28 -2.48 -10.09
N TRP A 177 -6.21 -2.39 -9.14
CA TRP A 177 -7.41 -1.57 -9.28
C TRP A 177 -7.10 -0.07 -9.33
N ILE A 178 -6.18 0.42 -8.50
CA ILE A 178 -5.73 1.81 -8.57
C ILE A 178 -5.18 2.15 -9.95
N ALA A 179 -4.35 1.28 -10.50
CA ALA A 179 -3.77 1.49 -11.82
C ALA A 179 -4.81 1.36 -12.93
N HIS A 180 -5.83 0.53 -12.75
CA HIS A 180 -6.91 0.37 -13.71
C HIS A 180 -7.84 1.61 -13.73
N MET A 181 -8.17 2.15 -12.55
CA MET A 181 -9.10 3.27 -12.39
C MET A 181 -8.48 4.63 -12.68
N SER A 182 -7.16 4.79 -12.52
CA SER A 182 -6.47 6.06 -12.72
C SER A 182 -5.35 5.97 -13.75
N PRO A 183 -5.46 6.70 -14.89
CA PRO A 183 -4.39 6.79 -15.88
C PRO A 183 -3.07 7.30 -15.31
N LEU A 184 -3.12 8.22 -14.33
CA LEU A 184 -1.92 8.77 -13.68
C LEU A 184 -1.19 7.70 -12.86
N ALA A 185 -1.94 6.91 -12.08
CA ALA A 185 -1.36 5.80 -11.33
C ALA A 185 -0.85 4.70 -12.28
N GLN A 186 -1.59 4.40 -13.36
CA GLN A 186 -1.15 3.45 -14.38
C GLN A 186 0.20 3.85 -14.99
N GLN A 187 0.33 5.13 -15.37
CA GLN A 187 1.58 5.64 -15.92
C GLN A 187 2.71 5.50 -14.91
N LYS A 188 2.49 5.92 -13.66
CA LYS A 188 3.53 5.87 -12.63
C LYS A 188 3.98 4.44 -12.30
N LEU A 189 3.03 3.52 -12.19
CA LEU A 189 3.25 2.14 -11.74
C LEU A 189 3.79 1.23 -12.84
N PHE A 190 3.34 1.39 -14.08
CA PHE A 190 3.65 0.45 -15.18
C PHE A 190 4.46 1.06 -16.33
N LYS A 191 4.26 2.35 -16.67
CA LYS A 191 4.95 2.98 -17.82
C LYS A 191 6.17 3.75 -17.35
N LYS A 192 7.23 3.91 -18.17
CA LYS A 192 8.34 4.81 -17.79
C LYS A 192 7.82 6.25 -17.81
N ASP A 193 8.07 7.01 -16.75
CA ASP A 193 7.71 8.43 -16.62
C ASP A 193 8.36 9.24 -17.77
N LYS A 194 7.67 9.37 -18.91
CA LYS A 194 7.95 10.39 -19.92
C LYS A 194 6.89 11.46 -19.75
N PHE A 195 7.08 12.35 -18.77
CA PHE A 195 6.34 13.60 -18.77
C PHE A 195 6.83 14.41 -19.97
N VAL A 196 6.04 14.43 -21.05
CA VAL A 196 6.34 15.21 -22.25
C VAL A 196 6.36 16.69 -21.84
N ARG A 197 7.47 17.37 -22.11
CA ARG A 197 7.65 18.80 -21.88
C ARG A 197 6.60 19.56 -22.71
N ILE A 198 5.54 20.06 -22.08
CA ILE A 198 4.66 21.09 -22.65
C ILE A 198 5.41 22.42 -22.50
N ALA A 199 6.43 22.64 -23.32
CA ALA A 199 7.16 23.91 -23.37
C ALA A 199 7.48 24.33 -24.81
N ALA A 200 6.83 23.71 -25.80
CA ALA A 200 7.13 23.90 -27.22
C ALA A 200 5.94 24.42 -28.05
N GLU A 201 4.82 24.81 -27.43
CA GLU A 201 3.65 25.33 -28.17
C GLU A 201 3.53 26.86 -28.19
N ASP A 202 4.32 27.60 -27.40
CA ASP A 202 4.24 29.06 -27.37
C ASP A 202 5.22 29.78 -28.31
N SER A 203 6.08 29.07 -29.04
CA SER A 203 7.02 29.70 -30.01
C SER A 203 6.44 29.91 -31.42
N HIS A 204 5.18 29.53 -31.67
CA HIS A 204 4.58 29.63 -33.01
C HIS A 204 3.44 30.65 -33.15
N LYS A 205 3.17 31.46 -32.12
CA LYS A 205 2.18 32.56 -32.17
C LYS A 205 2.80 33.94 -31.94
N THR A 206 3.86 34.24 -32.67
CA THR A 206 4.29 35.61 -32.94
C THR A 206 5.01 35.63 -34.29
N LYS A 207 4.23 35.80 -35.35
CA LYS A 207 4.67 36.34 -36.63
C LYS A 207 3.75 37.48 -36.98
#